data_AF-A0A8T0DAY0-F1
#
_entry.id   AF-A0A8T0DAY0-F1
#
_cell.length_a   1.000
_cell.length_b   1.000
_cell.length_c   1.000
_cell.angle_alpha   90.00
_cell.angle_beta   90.00
_cell.angle_gamma   90.00
#
_symmetry.space_group_name_H-M   'P 1'
#
loop_
_entity.id
_entity.type
_entity.pdbx_description
1 polymer ?
#
loop_
_entity_poly.entity_id
_entity_poly.type
_entity_poly.pdbx_seq_one_letter_code
_entity_poly.pdbx_strand_id
1 'polypeptide(L)'
;MDIEGIIWAVKNGDLKSIQELSQSLTDINCILGNGRSLLHYAADYGQTEICEYLLSKGANINCPDKYGVTPLLAAVYEDHVACAKLLLNKGAKLLDPPDGSSYLDIARSPNLQKLLRDHGAV
;
A
#
# COMPACT_ATOMS: atom_id res chain seq x y z
N MET A 1 -19.30 -13.23 -4.11
CA MET A 1 -18.01 -13.34 -3.39
C MET A 1 -17.57 -11.92 -3.22
N ASP A 2 -17.79 -11.39 -2.03
CA ASP A 2 -18.04 -9.96 -1.87
C ASP A 2 -16.72 -9.29 -1.61
N ILE A 3 -16.19 -8.68 -2.67
CA ILE A 3 -14.97 -7.89 -2.67
C ILE A 3 -14.92 -6.91 -1.46
N GLU A 4 -16.07 -6.39 -1.07
CA GLU A 4 -16.24 -5.52 0.11
C GLU A 4 -15.89 -6.21 1.44
N GLY A 5 -16.14 -7.51 1.58
CA GLY A 5 -15.81 -8.26 2.78
C GLY A 5 -14.30 -8.35 3.03
N ILE A 6 -13.52 -8.51 1.95
CA ILE A 6 -12.06 -8.47 2.00
C ILE A 6 -11.57 -7.06 2.40
N ILE A 7 -12.15 -6.00 1.82
CA ILE A 7 -11.79 -4.61 2.17
C ILE A 7 -12.06 -4.34 3.64
N TRP A 8 -13.19 -4.83 4.18
CA TRP A 8 -13.53 -4.66 5.58
C TRP A 8 -12.56 -5.41 6.50
N ALA A 9 -12.15 -6.63 6.13
CA ALA A 9 -11.13 -7.37 6.86
C ALA A 9 -9.77 -6.64 6.84
N VAL A 10 -9.38 -6.07 5.70
CA VAL A 10 -8.16 -5.25 5.61
C VAL A 10 -8.27 -4.02 6.49
N LYS A 11 -9.39 -3.30 6.44
CA LYS A 11 -9.64 -2.13 7.27
C LYS A 11 -9.49 -2.42 8.76
N ASN A 12 -9.97 -3.58 9.22
CA ASN A 12 -9.88 -3.97 10.63
C ASN A 12 -8.52 -4.55 11.03
N GLY A 13 -7.65 -4.89 10.07
CA GLY A 13 -6.37 -5.54 10.36
C GLY A 13 -6.50 -7.04 10.65
N ASP A 14 -7.61 -7.68 10.27
CA ASP A 14 -7.86 -9.10 10.54
C ASP A 14 -7.07 -10.00 9.57
N LEU A 15 -5.79 -10.21 9.89
CA LEU A 15 -4.87 -11.02 9.09
C LEU A 15 -5.35 -12.47 8.94
N LYS A 16 -5.97 -13.05 9.98
CA LYS A 16 -6.50 -14.43 9.92
C LYS A 16 -7.58 -14.58 8.84
N SER A 17 -8.52 -13.64 8.80
CA SER A 17 -9.57 -13.60 7.79
C SER A 17 -8.97 -13.47 6.39
N ILE A 18 -7.95 -12.64 6.22
CA ILE A 18 -7.26 -12.48 4.92
C ILE A 18 -6.50 -13.75 4.52
N GLN A 19 -5.89 -14.45 5.47
CA GLN A 19 -5.21 -15.71 5.21
C GLN A 19 -6.17 -16.83 4.80
N GLU A 20 -7.32 -16.93 5.47
CA GLU A 20 -8.40 -17.86 5.13
C GLU A 20 -8.99 -17.53 3.75
N LEU A 21 -9.23 -16.25 3.47
CA LEU A 21 -9.70 -15.78 2.16
C LEU A 21 -8.67 -15.99 1.05
N SER A 22 -7.36 -15.96 1.38
CA SER A 22 -6.28 -16.29 0.45
C SER A 22 -6.24 -17.77 0.09
N GLN A 23 -6.72 -18.69 0.95
CA GLN A 23 -6.87 -20.11 0.60
C GLN A 23 -8.07 -20.35 -0.32
N SER A 24 -9.09 -19.49 -0.23
CA SER A 24 -10.36 -19.61 -0.96
C SER A 24 -10.32 -19.14 -2.44
N LEU A 25 -9.16 -19.19 -3.11
CA LEU A 25 -9.01 -18.77 -4.52
C LEU A 25 -9.17 -17.25 -4.80
N THR A 26 -8.89 -16.37 -3.83
CA THR A 26 -8.85 -14.93 -4.10
C THR A 26 -7.51 -14.55 -4.74
N ASP A 27 -7.53 -13.99 -5.96
CA ASP A 27 -6.36 -13.34 -6.53
C ASP A 27 -5.97 -12.14 -5.65
N ILE A 28 -4.88 -12.29 -4.88
CA ILE A 28 -4.18 -11.23 -4.11
C ILE A 28 -3.92 -9.94 -4.92
N ASN A 29 -3.90 -10.04 -6.25
CA ASN A 29 -3.73 -8.94 -7.19
C ASN A 29 -5.06 -8.47 -7.82
N CYS A 30 -6.22 -8.83 -7.25
CA CYS A 30 -7.50 -8.39 -7.79
C CYS A 30 -7.56 -6.86 -7.81
N ILE A 31 -7.91 -6.33 -8.98
CA ILE A 31 -8.16 -4.91 -9.17
C ILE A 31 -9.58 -4.60 -8.72
N LEU A 32 -9.69 -3.70 -7.76
CA LEU A 32 -10.97 -3.26 -7.19
C LEU A 32 -11.58 -2.19 -8.08
N GLY A 33 -12.82 -1.75 -7.82
CA GLY A 33 -13.56 -0.79 -8.66
C GLY A 33 -12.85 0.56 -8.90
N ASN A 34 -11.77 0.82 -8.18
CA ASN A 34 -10.93 2.01 -8.30
C ASN A 34 -9.61 1.76 -9.05
N GLY A 35 -9.41 0.58 -9.64
CA GLY A 35 -8.09 0.12 -10.11
C GLY A 35 -7.11 -0.14 -8.96
N ARG A 36 -7.54 0.03 -7.70
CA ARG A 36 -6.73 -0.20 -6.51
C ARG A 36 -6.62 -1.71 -6.24
N SER A 37 -5.41 -2.17 -5.94
CA SER A 37 -5.17 -3.52 -5.43
C SER A 37 -5.38 -3.60 -3.92
N LEU A 38 -5.46 -4.81 -3.35
CA LEU A 38 -5.45 -5.02 -1.90
C LEU A 38 -4.30 -4.28 -1.20
N LEU A 39 -3.13 -4.21 -1.83
CA LEU A 39 -1.96 -3.55 -1.28
C LEU A 39 -2.15 -2.02 -1.15
N HIS A 40 -2.95 -1.41 -2.04
CA HIS A 40 -3.32 0.00 -1.87
C HIS A 40 -4.13 0.20 -0.60
N TYR A 41 -5.16 -0.62 -0.37
CA TYR A 41 -5.99 -0.49 0.83
C TYR A 41 -5.20 -0.79 2.10
N ALA A 42 -4.33 -1.80 2.08
CA ALA A 42 -3.47 -2.09 3.23
C ALA A 42 -2.51 -0.91 3.53
N ALA A 43 -1.98 -0.26 2.49
CA ALA A 43 -1.15 0.92 2.64
C ALA A 43 -1.94 2.16 3.11
N ASP A 44 -3.14 2.38 2.56
CA ASP A 44 -4.08 3.47 2.88
C ASP A 44 -4.60 3.37 4.33
N TYR A 45 -4.77 2.16 4.87
CA TYR A 45 -5.19 1.93 6.26
C TYR A 45 -4.01 1.74 7.23
N GLY A 46 -2.76 1.79 6.77
CA GLY A 46 -1.59 1.64 7.64
C GLY A 46 -1.36 0.22 8.17
N GLN A 47 -1.93 -0.78 7.50
CA GLN A 47 -1.91 -2.18 7.92
C GLN A 47 -0.63 -2.89 7.49
N THR A 48 0.42 -2.69 8.29
CA THR A 48 1.78 -3.19 8.04
C THR A 48 1.85 -4.71 7.86
N GLU A 49 1.18 -5.47 8.72
CA GLU A 49 1.19 -6.94 8.69
C GLU A 49 0.52 -7.48 7.42
N ILE A 50 -0.56 -6.84 6.99
CA ILE A 50 -1.27 -7.19 5.75
C ILE A 50 -0.41 -6.86 4.53
N CYS A 51 0.23 -5.68 4.52
CA CYS A 51 1.20 -5.33 3.49
C CYS A 51 2.30 -6.40 3.36
N GLU A 52 2.89 -6.83 4.49
CA GLU A 52 3.91 -7.86 4.46
C GLU A 52 3.39 -9.20 3.95
N TYR A 53 2.20 -9.61 4.38
CA TYR A 53 1.56 -10.83 3.91
C TYR A 53 1.32 -10.78 2.39
N LEU A 54 0.74 -9.69 1.88
CA LEU A 54 0.48 -9.51 0.45
C LEU A 54 1.77 -9.54 -0.37
N LEU A 55 2.82 -8.88 0.11
CA LEU A 55 4.13 -8.90 -0.54
C LEU A 55 4.76 -10.30 -0.52
N SER A 56 4.61 -11.05 0.58
CA SER A 56 5.08 -12.45 0.67
C SER A 56 4.38 -13.36 -0.34
N LYS A 57 3.15 -13.02 -0.72
CA LYS A 57 2.36 -13.73 -1.71
C LYS A 57 2.67 -13.30 -3.16
N GLY A 58 3.55 -12.30 -3.36
CA GLY A 58 3.91 -11.81 -4.68
C GLY A 58 2.98 -10.70 -5.21
N ALA A 59 2.34 -9.95 -4.31
CA ALA A 59 1.60 -8.75 -4.71
C ALA A 59 2.53 -7.73 -5.39
N ASN A 60 2.03 -7.07 -6.44
CA ASN A 60 2.81 -6.05 -7.14
C ASN A 60 2.95 -4.78 -6.27
N ILE A 61 4.16 -4.52 -5.78
CA ILE A 61 4.49 -3.39 -4.91
C ILE A 61 4.37 -2.03 -5.58
N ASN A 62 4.54 -1.97 -6.91
CA ASN A 62 4.50 -0.74 -7.71
C ASN A 62 3.26 -0.69 -8.60
N CYS A 63 2.18 -1.39 -8.24
CA CYS A 63 0.94 -1.37 -9.01
C CYS A 63 0.34 0.04 -8.99
N PRO A 64 0.16 0.74 -10.11
CA PRO A 64 -0.57 2.01 -10.12
C PRO A 64 -2.07 1.75 -10.09
N ASP A 65 -2.82 2.57 -9.33
CA ASP A 65 -4.28 2.62 -9.43
C ASP A 65 -4.75 3.41 -10.66
N LYS A 66 -6.07 3.60 -10.82
CA LYS A 66 -6.64 4.34 -11.97
C LYS A 66 -6.21 5.81 -12.05
N TYR A 67 -5.67 6.36 -10.96
CA TYR A 67 -5.16 7.72 -10.88
C TYR A 67 -3.63 7.77 -11.01
N GLY A 68 -2.94 6.64 -11.13
CA GLY A 68 -1.48 6.57 -11.13
C GLY A 68 -0.88 6.61 -9.72
N VAL A 69 -1.69 6.48 -8.68
CA VAL A 69 -1.22 6.40 -7.29
C VAL A 69 -0.69 5.00 -7.04
N THR A 70 0.49 4.90 -6.43
CA THR A 70 1.09 3.63 -6.02
C THR A 70 0.74 3.31 -4.56
N PRO A 71 0.89 2.06 -4.08
CA PRO A 71 0.65 1.72 -2.68
C PRO A 71 1.56 2.53 -1.74
N LEU A 72 2.80 2.81 -2.17
CA LEU A 72 3.70 3.67 -1.42
C LEU A 72 3.15 5.10 -1.30
N LEU A 73 2.63 5.67 -2.38
CA LEU A 73 2.00 6.99 -2.35
C LEU A 73 0.79 7.01 -1.42
N ALA A 74 -0.07 5.99 -1.46
CA ALA A 74 -1.22 5.89 -0.55
C ALA A 74 -0.79 5.91 0.94
N ALA A 75 0.23 5.13 1.30
CA ALA A 75 0.79 5.18 2.66
C ALA A 75 1.38 6.55 3.01
N VAL A 76 1.94 7.27 2.03
CA VAL A 76 2.53 8.60 2.25
C VAL A 76 1.46 9.68 2.41
N TYR A 77 0.37 9.62 1.63
CA TYR A 77 -0.78 10.52 1.76
C TYR A 77 -1.41 10.45 3.16
N GLU A 78 -1.55 9.24 3.69
CA GLU A 78 -2.12 8.99 5.03
C GLU A 78 -1.06 9.02 6.15
N ASP A 79 0.18 9.39 5.82
CA ASP A 79 1.31 9.56 6.76
C ASP A 79 1.67 8.28 7.56
N HIS A 80 1.45 7.12 6.96
CA HIS A 80 1.70 5.81 7.57
C HIS A 80 3.17 5.39 7.43
N VAL A 81 4.02 5.98 8.27
CA VAL A 81 5.49 5.79 8.28
C VAL A 81 5.90 4.31 8.32
N ALA A 82 5.24 3.49 9.13
CA ALA A 82 5.58 2.08 9.26
C ALA A 82 5.30 1.29 7.97
N CYS A 83 4.17 1.55 7.30
CA CYS A 83 3.85 0.95 6.00
C CYS A 83 4.80 1.43 4.92
N ALA A 84 5.06 2.74 4.84
CA ALA A 84 5.98 3.31 3.88
C ALA A 84 7.40 2.72 4.04
N LYS A 85 7.87 2.57 5.28
CA LYS A 85 9.15 1.92 5.58
C LYS A 85 9.19 0.46 5.12
N LEU A 86 8.14 -0.31 5.37
CA LEU A 86 8.07 -1.70 4.92
C LEU A 86 8.10 -1.81 3.40
N LEU A 87 7.32 -0.96 2.71
CA LEU A 87 7.26 -0.94 1.26
C LEU A 87 8.64 -0.58 0.67
N LEU A 88 9.30 0.46 1.20
CA LEU A 88 10.65 0.85 0.77
C LEU A 88 11.69 -0.23 1.03
N ASN A 89 11.66 -0.86 2.22
CA ASN A 89 12.54 -1.99 2.54
C ASN A 89 12.33 -3.19 1.60
N LYS A 90 11.12 -3.38 1.06
CA LYS A 90 10.80 -4.44 0.11
C LYS A 90 11.08 -4.03 -1.35
N GLY A 91 11.65 -2.84 -1.58
CA GLY A 91 12.07 -2.35 -2.89
C GLY A 91 10.98 -1.59 -3.66
N ALA A 92 10.02 -0.98 -2.97
CA ALA A 92 9.08 -0.06 -3.59
C ALA A 92 9.84 1.08 -4.27
N LYS A 93 9.45 1.41 -5.50
CA LYS A 93 10.02 2.53 -6.23
C LYS A 93 9.30 3.81 -5.83
N LEU A 94 10.08 4.85 -5.59
CA LEU A 94 9.59 6.22 -5.51
C LEU A 94 9.26 6.67 -6.93
N LEU A 95 7.99 6.55 -7.31
CA LEU A 95 7.46 6.94 -8.61
C LEU A 95 6.79 8.31 -8.47
N ASP A 96 7.02 9.20 -9.43
CA ASP A 96 6.48 10.56 -9.36
C ASP A 96 4.96 10.53 -9.16
N PRO A 97 4.44 11.29 -8.17
CA PRO A 97 3.01 11.39 -7.97
C PRO A 97 2.31 11.89 -9.23
N PRO A 98 1.13 11.33 -9.55
CA PRO A 98 0.34 11.79 -10.71
C PRO A 98 -0.10 13.25 -10.60
N ASP A 99 -0.09 13.80 -9.37
CA ASP A 99 -0.43 15.19 -9.05
C ASP A 99 0.69 16.18 -9.43
N GLY A 100 1.88 15.70 -9.80
CA GLY A 100 3.06 16.54 -10.08
C GLY A 100 3.73 17.13 -8.83
N SER A 101 3.15 16.89 -7.65
CA SER A 101 3.73 17.19 -6.33
C SER A 101 4.97 16.31 -6.06
N SER A 102 5.93 16.77 -5.26
CA SER A 102 7.03 15.91 -4.80
C SER A 102 6.58 15.02 -3.63
N TYR A 103 7.22 13.85 -3.45
CA TYR A 103 7.04 13.02 -2.27
C TYR A 103 7.22 13.79 -0.96
N LEU A 104 8.11 14.79 -0.95
CA LEU A 104 8.35 15.65 0.21
C LEU A 104 7.18 16.59 0.51
N ASP A 105 6.43 17.01 -0.51
CA ASP A 105 5.26 17.88 -0.36
C ASP A 105 4.06 17.09 0.20
N ILE A 106 3.96 15.81 -0.16
CA ILE A 106 2.89 14.92 0.31
C ILE A 106 3.17 14.47 1.76
N ALA A 107 4.43 14.17 2.09
CA ALA A 107 4.83 13.73 3.41
C ALA A 107 4.69 14.86 4.44
N ARG A 108 3.58 14.87 5.19
CA ARG A 108 3.31 15.89 6.22
C ARG A 108 4.20 15.76 7.45
N SER A 109 4.60 14.54 7.83
CA SER A 109 5.46 14.35 9.00
C SER A 109 6.94 14.42 8.68
N PRO A 110 7.75 15.04 9.57
CA PRO A 110 9.20 15.11 9.42
C PRO A 110 9.87 13.73 9.43
N ASN A 111 9.26 12.75 10.12
CA ASN A 111 9.74 11.37 10.15
C ASN A 111 9.64 10.70 8.79
N LEU A 112 8.54 10.93 8.08
CA LEU A 112 8.31 10.36 6.76
C LEU A 112 9.20 11.03 5.72
N GLN A 113 9.33 12.36 5.77
CA GLN A 113 10.25 13.11 4.91
C GLN A 113 11.69 12.62 5.07
N LYS A 114 12.15 12.40 6.30
CA LYS A 114 13.48 11.85 6.57
C LYS A 114 13.63 10.47 5.95
N LEU A 115 12.63 9.61 6.10
CA LEU A 115 12.67 8.25 5.57
C LEU A 115 12.71 8.22 4.04
N LEU A 116 11.95 9.09 3.39
CA LEU A 116 11.95 9.27 1.94
C LEU A 116 13.30 9.81 1.45
N ARG A 117 13.88 10.80 2.14
CA ARG A 117 15.23 11.32 1.86
C ARG A 117 16.31 10.24 1.98
N ASP A 118 16.26 9.43 3.04
CA ASP A 118 17.20 8.33 3.27
C ASP A 118 17.12 7.27 2.16
N HIS A 119 15.99 7.15 1.47
CA HIS A 119 15.77 6.24 0.34
C HIS A 119 15.89 6.92 -1.04
N GLY A 120 16.36 8.17 -1.08
CA GLY A 120 16.67 8.88 -2.33
C GLY A 120 15.52 9.63 -2.99
N ALA A 121 14.43 9.92 -2.27
CA ALA A 121 13.46 10.92 -2.72
C ALA A 121 14.13 12.30 -2.65
N VAL A 122 14.38 12.91 -3.82
CA VAL A 122 15.01 14.23 -3.98
C VAL A 122 14.03 15.25 -4.52
#